data_AF-E3BGP3-F1
#
_entry.id   AF-E3BGP3-F1
#
_cell.length_a   1.000
_cell.length_b   1.000
_cell.length_c   1.000
_cell.angle_alpha   90.00
_cell.angle_beta   90.00
_cell.angle_gamma   90.00
#
_symmetry.space_group_name_H-M   'P 1'
#
loop_
_entity.id
_entity.type
_entity.pdbx_description
1 polymer ?
#
loop_
_entity_poly.entity_id
_entity_poly.type
_entity_poly.pdbx_seq_one_letter_code
_entity_poly.pdbx_strand_id
1 'polypeptide(L)'
;KSQKLSSAQRPNTVAVIRHQDGTITVVRNQGGVQNSTIQNAFDNAPSNCFAGQCAEINALSRALNKGRSLDGATISVSNVRGPANTTGIHGTPKTPCTACDSVLEQTGVKYTE
;
A
#
# COMPACT_ATOMS: atom_id res chain seq x y z
N LYS A 1 6.01 -14.02 3.22
CA LYS A 1 5.54 -14.60 4.51
C LYS A 1 4.04 -14.34 4.65
N SER A 2 3.33 -15.30 5.25
CA SER A 2 1.87 -15.30 5.49
C SER A 2 1.40 -14.14 6.36
N GLN A 3 0.14 -13.76 6.16
CA GLN A 3 -0.52 -12.65 6.85
C GLN A 3 -0.47 -12.80 8.38
N LYS A 4 -0.04 -11.76 9.11
CA LYS A 4 0.09 -11.81 10.59
C LYS A 4 -1.08 -11.20 11.36
N LEU A 5 -1.83 -10.25 10.80
CA LEU A 5 -2.98 -9.61 11.45
C LEU A 5 -4.30 -10.19 10.97
N SER A 6 -5.30 -10.25 11.84
CA SER A 6 -6.68 -10.56 11.45
C SER A 6 -7.26 -9.43 10.59
N SER A 7 -8.30 -9.72 9.79
CA SER A 7 -8.94 -8.74 8.91
C SER A 7 -9.47 -7.50 9.66
N ALA A 8 -9.88 -7.65 10.93
CA ALA A 8 -10.38 -6.57 11.77
C ALA A 8 -9.29 -5.60 12.26
N GLN A 9 -8.03 -6.06 12.30
CA GLN A 9 -6.88 -5.27 12.77
C GLN A 9 -6.20 -4.49 11.64
N ARG A 10 -6.64 -4.70 10.40
CA ARG A 10 -6.05 -4.02 9.23
C ARG A 10 -6.93 -2.83 8.83
N PRO A 11 -6.33 -1.71 8.42
CA PRO A 11 -7.09 -0.57 7.92
C PRO A 11 -7.75 -0.98 6.60
N ASN A 12 -9.07 -0.98 6.52
CA ASN A 12 -9.77 -1.24 5.26
C ASN A 12 -9.46 -0.11 4.28
N THR A 13 -8.47 -0.34 3.42
CA THR A 13 -7.99 0.66 2.48
C THR A 13 -7.75 0.02 1.11
N VAL A 14 -7.85 0.87 0.09
CA VAL A 14 -7.43 0.57 -1.27
C VAL A 14 -6.31 1.50 -1.64
N ALA A 15 -5.28 0.97 -2.28
CA ALA A 15 -4.18 1.74 -2.85
C ALA A 15 -4.23 1.64 -4.38
N VAL A 16 -3.96 2.76 -5.04
CA VAL A 16 -3.91 2.89 -6.50
C VAL A 16 -2.55 3.48 -6.86
N ILE A 17 -1.76 2.74 -7.62
CA ILE A 17 -0.53 3.25 -8.25
C ILE A 17 -0.86 3.65 -9.68
N ARG A 18 -0.50 4.87 -10.06
CA ARG A 18 -0.44 5.33 -11.45
C ARG A 18 1.01 5.29 -11.89
N HIS A 19 1.31 4.45 -12.88
CA HIS A 19 2.64 4.31 -13.44
C HIS A 19 2.91 5.43 -14.47
N GLN A 20 4.18 5.72 -14.72
CA GLN A 20 4.58 6.73 -15.70
C GLN A 20 4.08 6.42 -17.12
N ASP A 21 3.96 5.13 -17.47
CA ASP A 21 3.41 4.65 -18.74
C ASP A 21 1.88 4.75 -18.85
N GLY A 22 1.21 5.30 -17.83
CA GLY A 22 -0.24 5.44 -17.75
C GLY A 22 -0.98 4.20 -17.25
N THR A 23 -0.29 3.08 -17.02
CA THR A 23 -0.91 1.88 -16.46
C THR A 23 -1.29 2.08 -14.99
N ILE A 24 -2.27 1.30 -14.51
CA ILE A 24 -2.79 1.42 -13.14
C ILE A 24 -2.66 0.09 -12.40
N THR A 25 -2.16 0.13 -11.16
CA THR A 25 -2.17 -1.00 -10.22
C THR A 25 -3.09 -0.69 -9.05
N VAL A 26 -4.14 -1.50 -8.86
CA VAL A 26 -5.10 -1.35 -7.74
C VAL A 26 -5.01 -2.55 -6.81
N VAL A 27 -4.89 -2.29 -5.50
CA VAL A 27 -4.74 -3.33 -4.48
C VAL A 27 -5.45 -2.97 -3.18
N ARG A 28 -5.99 -4.00 -2.51
CA ARG A 28 -6.53 -3.92 -1.13
C ARG A 28 -5.49 -4.42 -0.12
N ASN A 29 -5.65 -4.07 1.15
CA ASN A 29 -4.81 -4.48 2.28
C ASN A 29 -4.88 -6.01 2.66
N GLN A 30 -4.85 -6.91 1.67
CA GLN A 30 -5.04 -8.36 1.84
C GLN A 30 -3.80 -9.22 1.52
N GLY A 31 -2.64 -8.66 1.16
CA GLY A 31 -1.49 -9.46 0.71
C GLY A 31 -0.40 -9.68 1.78
N GLY A 32 -0.09 -8.62 2.55
CA GLY A 32 1.22 -8.52 3.18
C GLY A 32 2.32 -8.28 2.13
N VAL A 33 3.57 -8.21 2.58
CA VAL A 33 4.71 -8.08 1.67
C VAL A 33 4.88 -9.36 0.84
N GLN A 34 4.81 -9.22 -0.49
CA GLN A 34 4.82 -10.34 -1.44
C GLN A 34 5.91 -10.23 -2.52
N ASN A 35 6.82 -9.28 -2.39
CA ASN A 35 7.95 -9.07 -3.30
C ASN A 35 9.22 -8.84 -2.49
N SER A 36 10.34 -9.43 -2.90
CA SER A 36 11.62 -9.36 -2.16
C SER A 36 12.20 -7.95 -2.11
N THR A 37 12.10 -7.18 -3.18
CA THR A 37 12.55 -5.77 -3.21
C THR A 37 11.77 -4.95 -2.19
N ILE A 38 10.45 -5.16 -2.11
CA ILE A 38 9.61 -4.47 -1.12
C ILE A 38 9.87 -4.99 0.30
N GLN A 39 10.17 -6.28 0.46
CA GLN A 39 10.57 -6.83 1.75
C GLN A 39 11.85 -6.19 2.26
N ASN A 40 12.86 -6.04 1.42
CA ASN A 40 14.12 -5.39 1.79
C ASN A 40 13.90 -3.92 2.17
N ALA A 41 13.10 -3.18 1.38
CA ALA A 41 12.77 -1.79 1.71
C ALA A 41 12.00 -1.67 3.03
N PHE A 42 11.07 -2.60 3.27
CA PHE A 42 10.27 -2.64 4.49
C PHE A 42 11.08 -3.07 5.72
N ASP A 43 12.06 -3.97 5.57
CA ASP A 43 12.94 -4.41 6.66
C ASP A 43 13.85 -3.27 7.15
N ASN A 44 14.13 -2.28 6.31
CA ASN A 44 14.85 -1.06 6.66
C ASN A 44 13.95 0.07 7.17
N ALA A 45 12.62 -0.10 7.11
CA ALA A 45 11.68 0.92 7.54
C ALA A 45 11.44 0.87 9.07
N PRO A 46 11.01 1.99 9.68
CA PRO A 46 10.58 1.99 11.07
C PRO A 46 9.47 0.95 11.32
N SER A 47 9.44 0.39 12.53
CA SER A 47 8.36 -0.53 12.93
C SER A 47 6.99 0.12 12.72
N ASN A 48 6.04 -0.63 12.13
CA ASN A 48 4.64 -0.21 12.05
C ASN A 48 3.69 -1.16 12.76
N CYS A 49 2.51 -0.64 13.11
CA CYS A 49 1.44 -1.39 13.74
C CYS A 49 0.82 -2.46 12.82
N PHE A 50 1.14 -2.43 11.52
CA PHE A 50 0.47 -3.25 10.50
C PHE A 50 1.33 -4.38 9.93
N ALA A 51 2.56 -4.59 10.43
CA ALA A 51 3.51 -5.61 9.98
C ALA A 51 3.64 -5.74 8.44
N GLY A 52 3.64 -4.60 7.73
CA GLY A 52 3.76 -4.56 6.26
C GLY A 52 2.50 -4.99 5.50
N GLN A 53 1.33 -4.99 6.15
CA GLN A 53 0.05 -5.38 5.55
C GLN A 53 -0.80 -4.19 5.08
N CYS A 54 -0.18 -3.01 4.96
CA CYS A 54 -0.81 -1.82 4.41
C CYS A 54 -1.12 -2.00 2.91
N ALA A 55 -2.10 -1.25 2.38
CA ALA A 55 -2.46 -1.34 0.97
C ALA A 55 -1.32 -0.85 0.06
N GLU A 56 -0.57 0.15 0.54
CA GLU A 56 0.63 0.74 -0.06
C GLU A 56 1.66 -0.35 -0.42
N ILE A 57 2.06 -1.12 0.59
CA ILE A 57 3.06 -2.19 0.49
C ILE A 57 2.59 -3.31 -0.46
N ASN A 58 1.32 -3.67 -0.39
CA ASN A 58 0.75 -4.67 -1.28
C ASN A 58 0.69 -4.16 -2.73
N ALA A 59 0.40 -2.87 -2.94
CA ALA A 59 0.35 -2.25 -4.26
C ALA A 59 1.74 -2.25 -4.91
N LEU A 60 2.77 -1.83 -4.17
CA LEU A 60 4.16 -1.86 -4.64
C LEU A 60 4.61 -3.30 -4.97
N SER A 61 4.30 -4.25 -4.07
CA SER A 61 4.63 -5.66 -4.30
C SER A 61 3.96 -6.19 -5.57
N ARG A 62 2.68 -5.85 -5.80
CA ARG A 62 1.94 -6.27 -6.98
C ARG A 62 2.46 -5.63 -8.26
N ALA A 63 2.82 -4.35 -8.22
CA ALA A 63 3.40 -3.65 -9.35
C ALA A 63 4.70 -4.33 -9.81
N LEU A 64 5.64 -4.55 -8.89
CA LEU A 64 6.91 -5.20 -9.20
C LEU A 64 6.74 -6.67 -9.61
N ASN A 65 5.85 -7.42 -8.96
CA ASN A 65 5.55 -8.80 -9.36
C ASN A 65 4.93 -8.90 -10.76
N LYS A 66 4.34 -7.82 -11.27
CA LYS A 66 3.84 -7.71 -12.64
C LYS A 66 4.88 -7.16 -13.62
N GLY A 67 6.12 -6.95 -13.19
CA GLY A 67 7.19 -6.37 -14.01
C GLY A 67 6.97 -4.89 -14.36
N ARG A 68 6.17 -4.15 -13.56
CA ARG A 68 5.91 -2.73 -13.80
C ARG A 68 6.97 -1.88 -13.10
N SER A 69 7.50 -0.87 -13.79
CA SER A 69 8.40 0.11 -13.18
C SER A 69 7.65 0.98 -12.17
N LEU A 70 8.36 1.36 -11.11
CA LEU A 70 7.91 2.35 -10.12
C LEU A 70 8.49 3.75 -10.40
N ASP A 71 9.39 3.88 -11.37
CA ASP A 71 9.99 5.15 -11.73
C ASP A 71 8.93 6.14 -12.19
N GLY A 72 8.93 7.33 -11.59
CA GLY A 72 7.93 8.37 -11.87
C GLY A 72 6.50 8.01 -11.46
N ALA A 73 6.27 6.90 -10.76
CA ALA A 73 4.94 6.48 -10.36
C ALA A 73 4.42 7.29 -9.15
N THR A 74 3.10 7.44 -9.08
CA THR A 74 2.42 8.00 -7.92
C THR A 74 1.50 6.97 -7.27
N ILE A 75 1.23 7.13 -5.98
CA ILE A 75 0.30 6.29 -5.24
C ILE A 75 -0.72 7.14 -4.48
N SER A 76 -1.98 6.75 -4.55
CA SER A 76 -3.04 7.28 -3.67
C SER A 76 -3.66 6.15 -2.87
N VAL A 77 -4.14 6.47 -1.67
CA VAL A 77 -4.75 5.50 -0.76
C VAL A 77 -6.05 6.08 -0.25
N SER A 78 -7.12 5.30 -0.32
CA SER A 78 -8.43 5.72 0.17
C SER A 78 -8.98 4.76 1.22
N ASN A 79 -9.69 5.31 2.19
CA ASN A 79 -10.38 4.52 3.20
C ASN A 79 -11.61 3.84 2.60
N VAL A 80 -11.79 2.56 2.92
CA VAL A 80 -12.90 1.73 2.46
C VAL A 80 -13.73 1.34 3.68
N ARG A 81 -15.04 1.60 3.63
CA ARG A 81 -15.95 1.17 4.70
C ARG A 81 -16.35 -0.30 4.54
N GLY A 82 -16.72 -0.92 5.65
CA GLY A 82 -17.34 -2.24 5.62
C GLY A 82 -18.72 -2.22 4.95
N PRO A 83 -19.21 -3.37 4.43
CA PRO A 83 -20.44 -3.43 3.64
C PRO A 83 -21.69 -2.88 4.32
N ALA A 84 -21.78 -3.02 5.65
CA ALA A 84 -22.93 -2.60 6.45
C ALA A 84 -22.80 -1.19 7.05
N ASN A 85 -21.66 -0.51 6.86
CA ASN A 85 -21.47 0.85 7.34
C ASN A 85 -21.87 1.83 6.24
N THR A 86 -22.68 2.84 6.57
CA THR A 86 -23.09 3.92 5.66
C THR A 86 -22.52 5.28 6.06
N THR A 87 -21.87 5.35 7.22
CA THR A 87 -21.24 6.55 7.76
C THR A 87 -19.71 6.37 7.84
N GLY A 88 -18.97 7.47 7.97
CA GLY A 88 -17.52 7.48 8.17
C GLY A 88 -16.71 7.99 6.97
N ILE A 89 -15.40 7.76 7.01
CA ILE A 89 -14.38 8.36 6.12
C ILE A 89 -14.24 7.65 4.75
N HIS A 90 -15.29 6.97 4.26
CA HIS A 90 -15.17 6.22 3.00
C HIS A 90 -14.84 7.13 1.82
N GLY A 91 -13.90 6.70 0.99
CA GLY A 91 -13.47 7.45 -0.19
C GLY A 91 -12.57 8.65 0.13
N THR A 92 -12.34 8.97 1.41
CA THR A 92 -11.37 10.02 1.76
C THR A 92 -9.95 9.49 1.59
N PRO A 93 -8.98 10.37 1.26
CA PRO A 93 -7.58 10.04 1.29
C PRO A 93 -7.14 9.52 2.66
N LYS A 94 -6.14 8.64 2.66
CA LYS A 94 -5.46 8.17 3.87
C LYS A 94 -3.96 8.39 3.71
N THR A 95 -3.41 9.27 4.54
CA THR A 95 -1.96 9.49 4.62
C THR A 95 -1.21 8.18 4.90
N PRO A 96 -0.07 7.94 4.24
CA PRO A 96 0.80 6.80 4.56
C PRO A 96 1.22 6.84 6.03
N CYS A 97 1.36 5.68 6.66
CA CYS A 97 2.04 5.63 7.97
C CYS A 97 3.56 5.73 7.77
N THR A 98 4.30 6.09 8.81
CA THR A 98 5.76 6.34 8.75
C THR A 98 6.56 5.23 8.05
N ALA A 99 6.20 3.96 8.26
CA ALA A 99 6.86 2.85 7.57
C ALA A 99 6.52 2.77 6.07
N CYS A 100 5.26 3.05 5.69
CA CYS A 100 4.89 3.09 4.28
C CYS A 100 5.54 4.28 3.60
N ASP A 101 5.59 5.42 4.26
CA ASP A 101 6.25 6.63 3.77
C ASP A 101 7.73 6.38 3.51
N SER A 102 8.45 5.78 4.47
CA SER A 102 9.85 5.37 4.30
C SER A 102 10.07 4.40 3.13
N VAL A 103 9.14 3.46 2.89
CA VAL A 103 9.22 2.56 1.72
C VAL A 103 8.94 3.30 0.41
N LEU A 104 8.01 4.25 0.41
CA LEU A 104 7.72 5.08 -0.76
C LEU A 104 8.93 5.94 -1.14
N GLU A 105 9.60 6.55 -0.17
CA GLU A 105 10.85 7.28 -0.37
C GLU A 105 11.95 6.38 -0.97
N GLN A 106 12.17 5.19 -0.39
CA GLN A 106 13.16 4.23 -0.90
C GLN A 106 12.86 3.73 -2.31
N THR A 107 11.58 3.67 -2.71
CA THR A 107 11.16 3.22 -4.04
C THR A 107 10.97 4.36 -5.05
N GLY A 108 11.11 5.62 -4.62
CA GLY A 108 10.91 6.80 -5.46
C GLY A 108 9.45 7.09 -5.83
N VAL A 109 8.50 6.36 -5.26
CA VAL A 109 7.06 6.52 -5.54
C VAL A 109 6.50 7.69 -4.73
N LYS A 110 5.81 8.61 -5.38
CA LYS A 110 5.25 9.80 -4.69
C LYS A 110 3.83 9.56 -4.22
N TYR A 111 3.54 9.86 -2.95
CA TYR A 111 2.16 9.87 -2.47
C TYR A 111 1.40 11.09 -3.04
N THR A 112 0.14 10.86 -3.43
CA THR A 112 -0.81 11.87 -3.89
C THR A 112 -2.17 11.61 -3.27
N GLU A 113 -2.85 12.66 -2.82
CA GLU A 113 -4.20 12.58 -2.23
C GLU A 113 -5.31 12.31 -3.24
#